data_AF-A0A7Y2E830-F1
#
_entry.id   AF-A0A7Y2E830-F1
#
_cell.length_a   1.000
_cell.length_b   1.000
_cell.length_c   1.000
_cell.angle_alpha   90.00
_cell.angle_beta   90.00
_cell.angle_gamma   90.00
#
_symmetry.space_group_name_H-M   'P 1'
#
loop_
_entity.id
_entity.type
_entity.pdbx_description
1 polymer ?
#
loop_
_entity_poly.entity_id
_entity_poly.type
_entity_poly.pdbx_seq_one_letter_code
_entity_poly.pdbx_strand_id
1 'polypeptide(L)'
;MKKQWTRHGVVAVLAMGLMGSMYGCSEEDNGAAGLAGPDGTTIAAVAVPTLAEIQSAVDLETVQVPPMENNLGHWRERNGRQNLEEPAPITFLRESGSVLSSDQMVLLINTVADRYDAAISSRVENGEGRPGFRGRGRGNRSGQGQGQFQRGGGNGKRGGLFSELDLSEEQQEAMKALREAQRNEQGESIHAQLKAGTISAEQARDLMKEKRLAREAALAEILDADQLAKLEELHRAKEIERATKKLENTGDFMDKKLGVLTDILQLTESQVSSASAIMETAKTATQAMLNTIIESGLPKEEAFYQGYQIRTEAKAALEGILTEDQLEVFATLQERMPKKRGGKGGRGR
;
A
#
# COMPACT_ATOMS: atom_id res chain seq x y z
N MET A 1 -32.03 36.41 -19.08
CA MET A 1 -32.01 34.93 -19.16
C MET A 1 -30.56 34.47 -19.21
N LYS A 2 -30.04 33.95 -18.09
CA LYS A 2 -28.65 33.50 -17.96
C LYS A 2 -28.54 32.09 -18.55
N LYS A 3 -27.71 31.91 -19.58
CA LYS A 3 -27.41 30.59 -20.19
C LYS A 3 -26.54 29.78 -19.22
N GLN A 4 -27.12 28.75 -18.62
CA GLN A 4 -26.38 27.69 -17.94
C GLN A 4 -25.63 26.86 -18.98
N TRP A 5 -24.32 26.77 -18.84
CA TRP A 5 -23.49 25.85 -19.61
C TRP A 5 -23.49 24.50 -18.92
N THR A 6 -24.22 23.54 -19.49
CA THR A 6 -24.07 22.12 -19.20
C THR A 6 -22.76 21.64 -19.81
N ARG A 7 -21.66 21.73 -19.06
CA ARG A 7 -20.45 20.96 -19.35
C ARG A 7 -20.66 19.53 -18.87
N HIS A 8 -21.30 18.70 -19.70
CA HIS A 8 -21.13 17.25 -19.64
C HIS A 8 -19.89 16.92 -20.47
N GLY A 9 -18.72 17.17 -19.89
CA GLY A 9 -17.46 16.64 -20.40
C GLY A 9 -17.35 15.20 -19.89
N VAL A 10 -17.29 14.25 -20.81
CA VAL A 10 -16.88 12.87 -20.54
C VAL A 10 -15.47 12.93 -19.96
N VAL A 11 -15.37 12.89 -18.62
CA VAL A 11 -14.09 12.72 -17.93
C VAL A 11 -13.71 11.27 -18.10
N ALA A 12 -12.70 11.02 -18.94
CA ALA A 12 -12.08 9.71 -19.07
C ALA A 12 -11.58 9.27 -17.69
N VAL A 13 -12.18 8.20 -17.16
CA VAL A 13 -11.83 7.57 -15.88
C VAL A 13 -10.48 6.86 -16.05
N LEU A 14 -9.38 7.59 -15.92
CA LEU A 14 -8.02 7.04 -16.01
C LEU A 14 -7.10 7.67 -14.94
N ALA A 15 -7.39 7.41 -13.68
CA ALA A 15 -6.43 7.56 -12.57
C ALA A 15 -6.90 6.82 -11.31
N MET A 16 -7.04 5.49 -11.34
CA MET A 16 -7.41 4.71 -10.13
C MET A 16 -6.27 3.81 -9.65
N GLY A 17 -5.08 4.41 -9.59
CA GLY A 17 -3.90 3.71 -9.15
C GLY A 17 -3.65 3.71 -7.66
N LEU A 18 -3.92 4.79 -6.93
CA LEU A 18 -3.09 5.10 -5.75
C LEU A 18 -3.77 5.22 -4.40
N MET A 19 -5.09 5.21 -4.39
CA MET A 19 -5.81 4.87 -3.17
C MET A 19 -5.63 3.37 -2.82
N GLY A 20 -5.30 2.46 -3.75
CA GLY A 20 -5.13 1.04 -3.41
C GLY A 20 -3.88 0.70 -2.58
N SER A 21 -2.86 1.55 -2.58
CA SER A 21 -1.55 1.28 -1.97
C SER A 21 -1.38 1.73 -0.53
N MET A 22 -2.20 2.66 -0.07
CA MET A 22 -2.35 2.87 1.37
C MET A 22 -3.30 1.82 1.97
N TYR A 23 -4.09 1.14 1.14
CA TYR A 23 -5.10 0.15 1.53
C TYR A 23 -4.67 -1.28 1.17
N GLY A 24 -3.36 -1.53 1.10
CA GLY A 24 -2.80 -2.85 0.80
C GLY A 24 -3.35 -3.90 1.75
N CYS A 25 -4.21 -4.78 1.23
CA CYS A 25 -4.82 -5.93 1.92
C CYS A 25 -3.80 -7.05 2.25
N SER A 26 -2.59 -6.71 2.67
CA SER A 26 -1.63 -7.65 3.24
C SER A 26 -0.87 -7.01 4.41
N GLU A 27 -1.58 -6.73 5.49
CA GLU A 27 -0.97 -6.77 6.82
C GLU A 27 -1.07 -8.22 7.32
N GLU A 28 -0.08 -9.03 6.94
CA GLU A 28 0.35 -10.10 7.82
C GLU A 28 1.24 -9.46 8.90
N ASP A 29 0.80 -9.53 10.15
CA ASP A 29 1.57 -9.32 11.38
C ASP A 29 2.62 -8.22 11.40
N ASN A 30 2.21 -6.96 11.43
CA ASN A 30 3.03 -5.90 12.01
C ASN A 30 2.13 -5.00 12.87
N GLY A 31 1.84 -5.41 14.12
CA GLY A 31 1.58 -4.43 15.18
C GLY A 31 2.91 -3.74 15.47
N ALA A 32 3.03 -2.43 15.20
CA ALA A 32 4.21 -1.61 15.51
C ALA A 32 5.59 -2.22 15.16
N ALA A 33 5.66 -3.23 14.30
CA ALA A 33 6.90 -3.70 13.72
C ALA A 33 7.21 -2.71 12.61
N GLY A 34 7.96 -1.69 12.98
CA GLY A 34 8.65 -0.83 12.06
C GLY A 34 9.37 -1.66 11.02
N LEU A 35 9.75 -0.96 9.97
CA LEU A 35 10.37 -1.51 8.77
C LEU A 35 11.80 -2.04 9.02
N ALA A 36 12.10 -2.44 10.25
CA ALA A 36 13.29 -3.13 10.68
C ALA A 36 13.23 -4.60 10.29
N GLY A 37 14.33 -5.10 9.72
CA GLY A 37 14.62 -6.52 9.83
C GLY A 37 14.70 -6.93 11.31
N PRO A 38 14.55 -8.23 11.63
CA PRO A 38 14.70 -8.73 13.00
C PRO A 38 16.13 -8.50 13.54
N ASP A 39 17.06 -8.12 12.66
CA ASP A 39 18.46 -7.83 12.96
C ASP A 39 18.74 -6.32 13.08
N GLY A 40 17.69 -5.49 13.15
CA GLY A 40 17.83 -4.03 13.23
C GLY A 40 18.32 -3.37 11.94
N THR A 41 18.42 -4.12 10.83
CA THR A 41 18.77 -3.56 9.52
C THR A 41 17.72 -2.53 9.14
N THR A 42 18.15 -1.26 9.13
CA THR A 42 17.33 -0.13 8.72
C THR A 42 16.86 -0.37 7.29
N ILE A 43 15.67 0.14 6.92
CA ILE A 43 15.50 0.49 5.51
C ILE A 43 16.65 1.42 5.23
N ALA A 44 17.67 0.95 4.49
CA ALA A 44 18.78 1.83 4.14
C ALA A 44 18.22 3.13 3.58
N ALA A 45 18.79 4.21 4.10
CA ALA A 45 18.49 5.58 3.77
C ALA A 45 17.94 5.68 2.35
N VAL A 46 16.66 6.03 2.20
CA VAL A 46 16.18 6.48 0.89
C VAL A 46 17.17 7.56 0.47
N ALA A 47 17.71 7.49 -0.75
CA ALA A 47 18.69 8.46 -1.22
C ALA A 47 18.07 9.86 -1.13
N VAL A 48 18.42 10.60 -0.07
CA VAL A 48 17.87 11.92 0.18
C VAL A 48 18.46 12.83 -0.90
N PRO A 49 17.64 13.52 -1.70
CA PRO A 49 18.15 14.46 -2.68
C PRO A 49 18.97 15.55 -1.98
N THR A 50 20.01 15.99 -2.67
CA THR A 50 20.77 17.16 -2.26
C THR A 50 19.97 18.43 -2.53
N LEU A 51 20.31 19.51 -1.83
CA LEU A 51 19.66 20.81 -2.06
C LEU A 51 19.89 21.29 -3.50
N ALA A 52 21.08 21.07 -4.06
CA ALA A 52 21.41 21.43 -5.44
C ALA A 52 20.54 20.67 -6.46
N GLU A 53 20.26 19.38 -6.22
CA GLU A 53 19.37 18.59 -7.07
C GLU A 53 17.93 19.12 -7.04
N ILE A 54 17.41 19.47 -5.86
CA ILE A 54 16.07 20.06 -5.74
C ILE A 54 16.02 21.46 -6.36
N GLN A 55 17.01 22.31 -6.08
CA GLN A 55 17.08 23.65 -6.66
C GLN A 55 17.10 23.60 -8.18
N SER A 56 17.88 22.69 -8.76
CA SER A 56 17.93 22.50 -10.22
C SER A 56 16.65 21.93 -10.80
N ALA A 57 15.91 21.10 -10.06
CA ALA A 57 14.71 20.44 -10.57
C ALA A 57 13.44 21.27 -10.42
N VAL A 58 13.37 22.09 -9.36
CA VAL A 58 12.18 22.84 -8.95
C VAL A 58 12.29 24.33 -9.30
N ASP A 59 13.48 24.81 -9.67
CA ASP A 59 13.77 26.23 -9.90
C ASP A 59 13.43 27.08 -8.66
N LEU A 60 14.09 26.75 -7.54
CA LEU A 60 13.85 27.45 -6.28
C LEU A 60 14.33 28.89 -6.34
N GLU A 61 13.45 29.82 -5.93
CA GLU A 61 13.83 31.21 -5.69
C GLU A 61 14.76 31.31 -4.48
N THR A 62 15.62 32.35 -4.44
CA THR A 62 16.55 32.59 -3.33
C THR A 62 15.87 32.59 -1.96
N VAL A 63 14.63 33.10 -1.88
CA VAL A 63 13.84 33.13 -0.63
C VAL A 63 13.34 31.76 -0.19
N GLN A 64 13.21 30.81 -1.12
CA GLN A 64 12.75 29.44 -0.87
C GLN A 64 13.90 28.50 -0.45
N VAL A 65 15.16 28.85 -0.76
CA VAL A 65 16.32 27.98 -0.49
C VAL A 65 16.50 27.67 1.01
N PRO A 66 16.52 28.65 1.94
CA PRO A 66 16.73 28.35 3.37
C PRO A 66 15.67 27.42 3.98
N PRO A 67 14.34 27.62 3.80
CA PRO A 67 13.36 26.69 4.36
C PRO A 67 13.43 25.29 3.71
N MET A 68 13.73 25.21 2.41
CA MET A 68 13.93 23.91 1.73
C MET A 68 15.15 23.15 2.27
N GLU A 69 16.24 23.85 2.58
CA GLU A 69 17.41 23.26 3.23
C GLU A 69 17.08 22.71 4.61
N ASN A 70 16.30 23.47 5.40
CA ASN A 70 15.82 23.03 6.71
C ASN A 70 14.94 21.78 6.64
N ASN A 71 13.96 21.76 5.73
CA ASN A 71 13.07 20.61 5.51
C ASN A 71 13.85 19.36 5.07
N LEU A 72 14.87 19.53 4.22
CA LEU A 72 15.79 18.45 3.86
C LEU A 72 16.61 17.94 5.05
N GLY A 73 17.03 18.85 5.94
CA GLY A 73 17.67 18.49 7.21
C GLY A 73 16.80 17.54 8.03
N HIS A 74 15.51 17.87 8.20
CA HIS A 74 14.56 17.00 8.90
C HIS A 74 14.40 15.64 8.22
N TRP A 75 14.34 15.58 6.88
CA TRP A 75 14.30 14.30 6.17
C TRP A 75 15.57 13.49 6.50
N ARG A 76 16.76 14.07 6.36
CA ARG A 76 18.02 13.35 6.66
C ARG A 76 18.06 12.80 8.07
N GLU A 77 17.62 13.59 9.05
CA GLU A 77 17.59 13.18 10.46
C GLU A 77 16.61 12.03 10.72
N ARG A 78 15.45 12.05 10.05
CA ARG A 78 14.43 11.02 10.14
C ARG A 78 14.79 9.77 9.32
N ASN A 79 15.57 9.92 8.26
CA ASN A 79 15.92 8.82 7.38
C ASN A 79 16.76 7.78 8.14
N GLY A 80 16.26 6.55 8.21
CA GLY A 80 16.88 5.47 9.00
C GLY A 80 16.34 5.33 10.43
N ARG A 81 15.50 6.26 10.93
CA ARG A 81 14.75 6.03 12.16
C ARG A 81 13.67 4.98 11.92
N GLN A 82 13.60 4.01 12.83
CA GLN A 82 12.53 3.02 12.85
C GLN A 82 11.29 3.63 13.52
N ASN A 83 10.11 3.09 13.21
CA ASN A 83 8.83 3.44 13.86
C ASN A 83 8.40 4.91 13.72
N LEU A 84 8.78 5.58 12.63
CA LEU A 84 8.17 6.86 12.32
C LEU A 84 6.69 6.66 12.00
N GLU A 85 5.84 7.50 12.60
CA GLU A 85 4.41 7.51 12.30
C GLU A 85 4.13 7.81 10.82
N GLU A 86 5.01 8.59 10.20
CA GLU A 86 4.92 9.02 8.81
C GLU A 86 6.26 8.79 8.07
N PRO A 87 6.25 8.31 6.81
CA PRO A 87 7.46 8.18 6.03
C PRO A 87 8.14 9.53 5.81
N ALA A 88 9.46 9.60 6.00
CA ALA A 88 10.21 10.85 5.87
C ALA A 88 10.01 11.61 4.53
N PRO A 89 9.87 10.95 3.36
CA PRO A 89 9.54 11.65 2.12
C PRO A 89 8.17 12.34 2.14
N ILE A 90 7.16 11.76 2.80
CA ILE A 90 5.83 12.37 2.91
C ILE A 90 5.92 13.61 3.79
N THR A 91 6.58 13.52 4.95
CA THR A 91 6.73 14.70 5.80
C THR A 91 7.52 15.81 5.11
N PHE A 92 8.57 15.47 4.35
CA PHE A 92 9.32 16.45 3.56
C PHE A 92 8.43 17.18 2.55
N LEU A 93 7.59 16.46 1.80
CA LEU A 93 6.62 17.06 0.89
C LEU A 93 5.62 17.95 1.63
N ARG A 94 5.15 17.50 2.79
CA ARG A 94 4.23 18.24 3.66
C ARG A 94 4.82 19.58 4.12
N GLU A 95 6.05 19.55 4.64
CA GLU A 95 6.78 20.73 5.12
C GLU A 95 7.15 21.68 3.96
N SER A 96 7.33 21.14 2.74
CA SER A 96 7.63 21.93 1.54
C SER A 96 6.37 22.56 0.91
N GLY A 97 5.19 22.03 1.22
CA GLY A 97 3.92 22.50 0.69
C GLY A 97 3.72 23.99 0.89
N SER A 98 4.05 24.55 2.07
CA SER A 98 3.90 25.98 2.38
C SER A 98 4.96 26.91 1.75
N VAL A 99 6.01 26.35 1.15
CA VAL A 99 7.14 27.10 0.58
C VAL A 99 7.01 27.23 -0.95
N LEU A 100 6.41 26.24 -1.59
CA LEU A 100 6.41 26.07 -3.03
C LEU A 100 5.07 26.47 -3.66
N SER A 101 5.12 26.89 -4.92
CA SER A 101 3.91 26.96 -5.76
C SER A 101 3.43 25.55 -6.15
N SER A 102 2.23 25.44 -6.70
CA SER A 102 1.67 24.17 -7.17
C SER A 102 2.55 23.50 -8.24
N ASP A 103 3.02 24.26 -9.23
CA ASP A 103 3.92 23.76 -10.30
C ASP A 103 5.24 23.24 -9.72
N GLN A 104 5.83 24.01 -8.80
CA GLN A 104 7.04 23.61 -8.09
C GLN A 104 6.82 22.35 -7.26
N MET A 105 5.63 22.20 -6.66
CA MET A 105 5.27 21.02 -5.89
C MET A 105 5.15 19.77 -6.76
N VAL A 106 4.59 19.89 -7.97
CA VAL A 106 4.56 18.78 -8.97
C VAL A 106 5.98 18.33 -9.31
N LEU A 107 6.89 19.26 -9.60
CA LEU A 107 8.29 18.98 -9.90
C LEU A 107 9.00 18.31 -8.70
N LEU A 108 8.73 18.77 -7.49
CA LEU A 108 9.29 18.18 -6.27
C LEU A 108 8.81 16.74 -6.07
N ILE A 109 7.51 16.47 -6.23
CA ILE A 109 6.94 15.12 -6.09
C ILE A 109 7.60 14.16 -7.09
N ASN A 110 7.75 14.59 -8.35
CA ASN A 110 8.43 13.79 -9.39
C ASN A 110 9.88 13.49 -9.01
N THR A 111 10.62 14.49 -8.56
CA THR A 111 12.03 14.37 -8.14
C THR A 111 12.18 13.38 -6.98
N VAL A 112 11.30 13.49 -5.97
CA VAL A 112 11.29 12.60 -4.79
C VAL A 112 10.95 11.16 -5.21
N ALA A 113 9.98 10.98 -6.10
CA ALA A 113 9.58 9.67 -6.60
C ALA A 113 10.69 9.00 -7.42
N ASP A 114 11.35 9.73 -8.33
CA ASP A 114 12.45 9.20 -9.14
C ASP A 114 13.64 8.78 -8.26
N ARG A 115 13.95 9.56 -7.22
CA ARG A 115 15.00 9.22 -6.27
C ARG A 115 14.67 7.96 -5.48
N TYR A 116 13.41 7.82 -5.09
CA TYR A 116 12.93 6.63 -4.40
C TYR A 116 13.04 5.39 -5.31
N ASP A 117 12.63 5.51 -6.57
CA ASP A 117 12.69 4.41 -7.54
C ASP A 117 14.15 4.04 -7.92
N ALA A 118 15.03 5.03 -8.07
CA ALA A 118 16.45 4.80 -8.30
C ALA A 118 17.12 4.09 -7.10
N ALA A 119 16.80 4.51 -5.86
CA ALA A 119 17.30 3.85 -4.66
C ALA A 119 16.83 2.40 -4.54
N ILE A 120 15.58 2.11 -4.95
CA ILE A 120 15.09 0.73 -5.02
C ILE A 120 15.80 -0.06 -6.11
N SER A 121 15.98 0.51 -7.30
CA SER A 121 16.56 -0.18 -8.45
C SER A 121 18.03 -0.53 -8.22
N SER A 122 18.82 0.41 -7.70
CA SER A 122 20.24 0.19 -7.37
C SER A 122 20.44 -0.96 -6.38
N ARG A 123 19.57 -1.11 -5.38
CA ARG A 123 19.64 -2.25 -4.43
C ARG A 123 19.35 -3.59 -5.09
N VAL A 124 18.39 -3.61 -6.01
CA VAL A 124 18.04 -4.82 -6.75
C VAL A 124 19.22 -5.24 -7.63
N GLU A 125 19.87 -4.29 -8.30
CA GLU A 125 21.08 -4.52 -9.11
C GLU A 125 22.28 -4.98 -8.26
N ASN A 126 22.48 -4.37 -7.08
CA ASN A 126 23.54 -4.75 -6.14
C ASN A 126 23.29 -6.07 -5.40
N GLY A 127 22.17 -6.76 -5.66
CA GLY A 127 21.83 -8.02 -5.00
C GLY A 127 21.48 -7.88 -3.52
N GLU A 128 21.31 -6.65 -3.01
CA GLU A 128 20.85 -6.39 -1.63
C GLU A 128 19.38 -6.81 -1.42
N GLY A 129 18.70 -7.16 -2.51
CA GLY A 129 17.27 -7.46 -2.51
C GLY A 129 16.45 -6.18 -2.34
N ARG A 130 15.17 -6.28 -2.65
CA ARG A 130 14.25 -5.15 -2.46
C ARG A 130 14.05 -4.94 -0.95
N PRO A 131 14.07 -3.70 -0.42
CA PRO A 131 13.75 -3.46 0.98
C PRO A 131 12.37 -4.05 1.32
N GLY A 132 12.30 -4.89 2.37
CA GLY A 132 11.11 -5.67 2.74
C GLY A 132 11.02 -7.06 2.09
N PHE A 133 11.94 -7.42 1.20
CA PHE A 133 12.04 -8.76 0.62
C PHE A 133 13.06 -9.59 1.41
N ARG A 134 12.58 -10.35 2.40
CA ARG A 134 13.37 -11.42 3.04
C ARG A 134 13.51 -12.61 2.08
N GLY A 135 14.23 -12.40 0.98
CA GLY A 135 14.81 -13.51 0.23
C GLY A 135 15.94 -14.07 1.07
N ARG A 136 15.87 -15.36 1.45
CA ARG A 136 17.05 -16.11 1.89
C ARG A 136 18.13 -15.88 0.84
N GLY A 137 19.12 -15.04 1.14
CA GLY A 137 20.26 -14.86 0.27
C GLY A 137 20.83 -16.25 -0.03
N ARG A 138 20.81 -16.63 -1.31
CA ARG A 138 21.78 -17.60 -1.83
C ARG A 138 23.13 -16.92 -1.66
N GLY A 139 23.69 -17.04 -0.46
CA GLY A 139 25.08 -16.76 -0.24
C GLY A 139 25.85 -17.69 -1.17
N ASN A 140 26.36 -17.12 -2.25
CA ASN A 140 27.46 -17.70 -3.00
C ASN A 140 28.71 -17.60 -2.10
N ARG A 141 28.72 -18.39 -1.01
CA ARG A 141 29.86 -18.56 -0.12
C ARG A 141 30.68 -19.72 -0.67
N SER A 142 31.55 -19.40 -1.61
CA SER A 142 32.79 -20.15 -1.85
C SER A 142 33.84 -19.90 -0.75
N GLY A 143 33.48 -19.19 0.33
CA GLY A 143 34.28 -19.05 1.53
C GLY A 143 34.14 -20.25 2.44
N GLN A 144 35.10 -21.17 2.33
CA GLN A 144 35.39 -22.30 3.21
C GLN A 144 35.72 -21.80 4.63
N GLY A 145 34.69 -21.40 5.38
CA GLY A 145 34.79 -21.04 6.77
C GLY A 145 33.88 -21.95 7.58
N GLN A 146 34.47 -22.94 8.25
CA GLN A 146 33.84 -23.75 9.30
C GLN A 146 33.52 -22.87 10.52
N GLY A 147 32.57 -21.95 10.35
CA GLY A 147 31.93 -21.24 11.44
C GLY A 147 30.68 -22.02 11.81
N GLN A 148 30.77 -22.78 12.88
CA GLN A 148 29.71 -23.53 13.53
C GLN A 148 28.67 -22.55 14.11
N PHE A 149 28.00 -21.79 13.26
CA PHE A 149 26.82 -21.04 13.65
C PHE A 149 25.71 -22.07 13.82
N GLN A 150 25.51 -22.46 15.08
CA GLN A 150 24.30 -23.06 15.58
C GLN A 150 23.13 -22.47 14.81
N ARG A 151 22.48 -23.33 14.03
CA ARG A 151 21.15 -23.10 13.48
C ARG A 151 20.22 -22.80 14.65
N GLY A 152 20.19 -21.54 15.07
CA GLY A 152 19.02 -20.93 15.69
C GLY A 152 17.93 -20.86 14.63
N GLY A 153 17.45 -22.04 14.21
CA GLY A 153 16.24 -22.20 13.45
C GLY A 153 15.12 -21.78 14.37
N GLY A 154 14.89 -20.47 14.43
CA GLY A 154 13.66 -19.93 14.94
C GLY A 154 12.54 -20.49 14.07
N ASN A 155 12.00 -21.64 14.49
CA ASN A 155 10.62 -22.06 14.29
C ASN A 155 9.70 -21.02 14.96
N GLY A 156 9.90 -19.74 14.69
CA GLY A 156 9.00 -18.69 15.09
C GLY A 156 7.75 -18.89 14.26
N LYS A 157 6.83 -19.71 14.78
CA LYS A 157 5.38 -19.78 14.54
C LYS A 157 4.88 -19.14 13.22
N ARG A 158 5.54 -19.44 12.11
CA ARG A 158 5.09 -19.15 10.74
C ARG A 158 4.53 -20.42 10.13
N GLY A 159 3.95 -21.27 10.97
CA GLY A 159 2.93 -22.19 10.51
C GLY A 159 1.81 -21.32 9.98
N GLY A 160 1.72 -21.19 8.66
CA GLY A 160 0.50 -20.61 8.07
C GLY A 160 -0.69 -21.46 8.48
N LEU A 161 -1.92 -20.95 8.34
CA LEU A 161 -3.20 -21.59 8.75
C LEU A 161 -3.25 -23.13 8.63
N PHE A 162 -2.59 -23.69 7.60
CA PHE A 162 -2.48 -25.13 7.35
C PHE A 162 -1.64 -25.95 8.33
N SER A 163 -0.77 -25.35 9.14
CA SER A 163 -0.02 -26.07 10.18
C SER A 163 -0.90 -26.57 11.31
N GLU A 164 -2.12 -26.05 11.41
CA GLU A 164 -3.10 -26.42 12.43
C GLU A 164 -4.05 -27.53 11.96
N LEU A 165 -3.94 -28.00 10.71
CA LEU A 165 -4.86 -28.98 10.11
C LEU A 165 -4.40 -30.44 10.19
N ASP A 166 -3.29 -30.73 10.88
CA ASP A 166 -2.73 -32.09 11.02
C ASP A 166 -2.70 -32.87 9.69
N LEU A 167 -2.23 -32.21 8.63
CA LEU A 167 -2.24 -32.74 7.26
C LEU A 167 -1.32 -33.95 7.10
N SER A 168 -1.78 -34.97 6.38
CA SER A 168 -0.94 -36.09 5.93
C SER A 168 0.13 -35.63 4.93
N GLU A 169 1.18 -36.42 4.70
CA GLU A 169 2.24 -36.09 3.74
C GLU A 169 1.70 -35.89 2.31
N GLU A 170 0.77 -36.75 1.89
CA GLU A 170 0.11 -36.67 0.58
C GLU A 170 -0.70 -35.37 0.43
N GLN A 171 -1.46 -35.00 1.47
CA GLN A 171 -2.20 -33.73 1.49
C GLN A 171 -1.27 -32.52 1.48
N GLN A 172 -0.13 -32.58 2.18
CA GLN A 172 0.86 -31.51 2.16
C GLN A 172 1.46 -31.31 0.76
N GLU A 173 1.74 -32.40 0.04
CA GLU A 173 2.23 -32.35 -1.35
C GLU A 173 1.16 -31.79 -2.30
N ALA A 174 -0.08 -32.27 -2.21
CA ALA A 174 -1.21 -31.75 -2.99
C ALA A 174 -1.47 -30.26 -2.73
N MET A 175 -1.43 -29.83 -1.46
CA MET A 175 -1.55 -28.42 -1.07
C MET A 175 -0.43 -27.56 -1.62
N LYS A 176 0.80 -28.11 -1.68
CA LYS A 176 1.95 -27.42 -2.28
C LYS A 176 1.74 -27.26 -3.79
N ALA A 177 1.31 -28.30 -4.49
CA ALA A 177 1.00 -28.25 -5.92
C ALA A 177 -0.12 -27.25 -6.23
N LEU A 178 -1.20 -27.25 -5.44
CA LEU A 178 -2.29 -26.28 -5.57
C LEU A 178 -1.79 -24.83 -5.43
N ARG A 179 -0.93 -24.54 -4.43
CA ARG A 179 -0.35 -23.20 -4.25
C ARG A 179 0.57 -22.79 -5.39
N GLU A 180 1.32 -23.73 -5.97
CA GLU A 180 2.18 -23.47 -7.12
C GLU A 180 1.35 -23.17 -8.38
N ALA A 181 0.30 -23.95 -8.64
CA ALA A 181 -0.65 -23.70 -9.72
C ALA A 181 -1.30 -22.31 -9.59
N GLN A 182 -1.83 -21.98 -8.40
CA GLN A 182 -2.43 -20.67 -8.14
C GLN A 182 -1.44 -19.52 -8.28
N ARG A 183 -0.17 -19.72 -7.90
CA ARG A 183 0.87 -18.70 -8.07
C ARG A 183 1.17 -18.46 -9.56
N ASN A 184 1.22 -19.51 -10.37
CA ASN A 184 1.47 -19.40 -11.80
C ASN A 184 0.31 -18.71 -12.54
N GLU A 185 -0.93 -18.96 -12.09
CA GLU A 185 -2.12 -18.33 -12.64
C GLU A 185 -2.24 -16.84 -12.25
N GLN A 186 -1.58 -16.39 -11.19
CA GLN A 186 -1.56 -14.99 -10.73
C GLN A 186 -0.63 -14.06 -11.53
N GLY A 187 -0.15 -14.48 -12.71
CA GLY A 187 0.81 -13.74 -13.55
C GLY A 187 0.42 -12.28 -13.82
N GLU A 188 -0.88 -12.02 -13.96
CA GLU A 188 -1.44 -10.67 -13.83
C GLU A 188 -2.46 -10.64 -12.70
N SER A 189 -2.21 -9.79 -11.70
CA SER A 189 -3.19 -9.63 -10.62
C SER A 189 -4.45 -8.93 -11.14
N ILE A 190 -5.64 -9.37 -10.71
CA ILE A 190 -6.92 -8.69 -10.95
C ILE A 190 -6.82 -7.19 -10.63
N HIS A 191 -6.05 -6.81 -9.60
CA HIS A 191 -5.79 -5.41 -9.26
C HIS A 191 -5.04 -4.62 -10.34
N ALA A 192 -4.11 -5.25 -11.06
CA ALA A 192 -3.37 -4.62 -12.14
C ALA A 192 -4.30 -4.35 -13.33
N GLN A 193 -5.14 -5.31 -13.70
CA GLN A 193 -6.15 -5.16 -14.74
C GLN A 193 -7.18 -4.08 -14.39
N LEU A 194 -7.70 -4.08 -13.17
CA LEU A 194 -8.59 -3.03 -12.68
C LEU A 194 -7.91 -1.65 -12.70
N LYS A 195 -6.65 -1.56 -12.26
CA LYS A 195 -5.87 -0.31 -12.29
C LYS A 195 -5.64 0.18 -13.72
N ALA A 196 -5.40 -0.72 -14.66
CA ALA A 196 -5.22 -0.41 -16.07
C ALA A 196 -6.56 -0.09 -16.78
N GLY A 197 -7.69 -0.27 -16.10
CA GLY A 197 -9.02 -0.09 -16.68
C GLY A 197 -9.39 -1.17 -17.70
N THR A 198 -8.67 -2.30 -17.75
CA THR A 198 -8.98 -3.40 -18.69
C THR A 198 -10.16 -4.24 -18.23
N ILE A 199 -10.52 -4.16 -16.95
CA ILE A 199 -11.73 -4.76 -16.37
C ILE A 199 -12.41 -3.75 -15.45
N SER A 200 -13.73 -3.87 -15.31
CA SER A 200 -14.52 -3.10 -14.34
C SER A 200 -14.38 -3.63 -12.92
N ALA A 201 -14.87 -2.89 -11.93
CA ALA A 201 -14.86 -3.32 -10.53
C ALA A 201 -15.78 -4.53 -10.29
N GLU A 202 -16.90 -4.60 -11.00
CA GLU A 202 -17.83 -5.73 -10.99
C GLU A 202 -17.19 -6.97 -11.62
N GLN A 203 -16.53 -6.82 -12.77
CA GLN A 203 -15.77 -7.90 -13.39
C GLN A 203 -14.64 -8.40 -12.48
N ALA A 204 -13.93 -7.48 -11.80
CA ALA A 204 -12.92 -7.85 -10.82
C ALA A 204 -13.50 -8.63 -9.63
N ARG A 205 -14.66 -8.21 -9.08
CA ARG A 205 -15.40 -8.93 -8.04
C ARG A 205 -15.77 -10.34 -8.50
N ASP A 206 -16.35 -10.46 -9.68
CA ASP A 206 -16.84 -11.73 -10.20
C ASP A 206 -15.68 -12.72 -10.47
N LEU A 207 -14.56 -12.24 -11.03
CA LEU A 207 -13.33 -13.04 -11.18
C LEU A 207 -12.73 -13.48 -9.85
N MET A 208 -12.77 -12.63 -8.81
CA MET A 208 -12.31 -13.03 -7.47
C MET A 208 -13.22 -14.10 -6.86
N LYS A 209 -14.54 -13.98 -7.06
CA LYS A 209 -15.52 -14.98 -6.62
C LYS A 209 -15.29 -16.32 -7.31
N GLU A 210 -15.11 -16.31 -8.63
CA GLU A 210 -14.82 -17.51 -9.42
C GLU A 210 -13.55 -18.20 -8.92
N LYS A 211 -12.45 -17.46 -8.76
CA LYS A 211 -11.19 -18.00 -8.24
C LYS A 211 -11.32 -18.53 -6.80
N ARG A 212 -12.14 -17.89 -5.97
CA ARG A 212 -12.41 -18.36 -4.61
C ARG A 212 -13.13 -19.71 -4.64
N LEU A 213 -14.21 -19.83 -5.43
CA LEU A 213 -14.98 -21.07 -5.57
C LEU A 213 -14.15 -22.22 -6.16
N ALA A 214 -13.34 -21.93 -7.19
CA ALA A 214 -12.43 -22.91 -7.78
C ALA A 214 -11.40 -23.43 -6.75
N ARG A 215 -10.89 -22.53 -5.89
CA ARG A 215 -9.99 -22.92 -4.81
C ARG A 215 -10.71 -23.74 -3.73
N GLU A 216 -11.93 -23.37 -3.35
CA GLU A 216 -12.71 -24.13 -2.36
C GLU A 216 -12.99 -25.55 -2.85
N ALA A 217 -13.37 -25.71 -4.12
CA ALA A 217 -13.53 -27.02 -4.74
C ALA A 217 -12.22 -27.83 -4.69
N ALA A 218 -11.09 -27.23 -5.09
CA ALA A 218 -9.78 -27.91 -5.04
C ALA A 218 -9.33 -28.26 -3.61
N LEU A 219 -9.72 -27.47 -2.60
CA LEU A 219 -9.44 -27.78 -1.20
C LEU A 219 -10.30 -28.95 -0.71
N ALA A 220 -11.57 -29.02 -1.12
CA ALA A 220 -12.47 -30.12 -0.76
C ALA A 220 -12.07 -31.47 -1.39
N GLU A 221 -11.27 -31.47 -2.47
CA GLU A 221 -10.67 -32.68 -3.04
C GLU A 221 -9.45 -33.17 -2.24
N ILE A 222 -8.76 -32.28 -1.53
CA ILE A 222 -7.52 -32.58 -0.80
C ILE A 222 -7.81 -32.87 0.68
N LEU A 223 -8.70 -32.08 1.28
CA LEU A 223 -8.99 -32.10 2.70
C LEU A 223 -10.25 -32.91 2.97
N ASP A 224 -10.28 -33.61 4.10
CA ASP A 224 -11.53 -34.19 4.58
C ASP A 224 -12.49 -33.10 5.11
N ALA A 225 -13.73 -33.49 5.42
CA ALA A 225 -14.77 -32.57 5.84
C ALA A 225 -14.43 -31.84 7.16
N ASP A 226 -13.76 -32.52 8.10
CA ASP A 226 -13.42 -31.94 9.41
C ASP A 226 -12.25 -30.95 9.26
N GLN A 227 -11.24 -31.28 8.46
CA GLN A 227 -10.13 -30.40 8.11
C GLN A 227 -10.61 -29.17 7.34
N LEU A 228 -11.55 -29.34 6.41
CA LEU A 228 -12.13 -28.23 5.65
C LEU A 228 -12.90 -27.28 6.57
N ALA A 229 -13.75 -27.81 7.45
CA ALA A 229 -14.49 -27.00 8.44
C ALA A 229 -13.53 -26.23 9.36
N LYS A 230 -12.47 -26.88 9.85
CA LYS A 230 -11.44 -26.24 10.67
C LYS A 230 -10.70 -25.13 9.91
N LEU A 231 -10.39 -25.36 8.63
CA LEU A 231 -9.75 -24.34 7.79
C LEU A 231 -10.65 -23.12 7.58
N GLU A 232 -11.95 -23.33 7.37
CA GLU A 232 -12.94 -22.26 7.26
C GLU A 232 -13.04 -21.44 8.56
N GLU A 233 -13.07 -22.10 9.73
CA GLU A 233 -13.06 -21.46 11.05
C GLU A 233 -11.80 -20.60 11.23
N LEU A 234 -10.63 -21.14 10.92
CA LEU A 234 -9.36 -20.43 11.03
C LEU A 234 -9.28 -19.23 10.07
N HIS A 235 -9.77 -19.39 8.85
CA HIS A 235 -9.89 -18.29 7.90
C HIS A 235 -10.80 -17.19 8.44
N ARG A 236 -11.97 -17.58 8.97
CA ARG A 236 -12.95 -16.67 9.54
C ARG A 236 -12.39 -15.89 10.73
N ALA A 237 -11.75 -16.57 11.67
CA ALA A 237 -11.11 -15.95 12.83
C ALA A 237 -10.07 -14.90 12.40
N LYS A 238 -9.21 -15.25 11.43
CA LYS A 238 -8.20 -14.33 10.90
C LYS A 238 -8.80 -13.14 10.14
N GLU A 239 -9.91 -13.33 9.46
CA GLU A 239 -10.63 -12.24 8.79
C GLU A 239 -11.25 -11.26 9.79
N ILE A 240 -11.86 -11.78 10.87
CA ILE A 240 -12.38 -10.97 11.98
C ILE A 240 -11.24 -10.19 12.62
N GLU A 241 -10.14 -10.85 13.01
CA GLU A 241 -8.98 -10.20 13.61
C GLU A 241 -8.47 -9.03 12.75
N ARG A 242 -8.30 -9.27 11.45
CA ARG A 242 -7.86 -8.24 10.49
C ARG A 242 -8.88 -7.11 10.35
N ALA A 243 -10.18 -7.42 10.34
CA ALA A 243 -11.23 -6.42 10.22
C ALA A 243 -11.31 -5.55 11.49
N THR A 244 -11.21 -6.15 12.68
CA THR A 244 -11.17 -5.45 13.96
C THR A 244 -9.98 -4.50 14.04
N LYS A 245 -8.77 -4.99 13.73
CA LYS A 245 -7.59 -4.12 13.71
C LYS A 245 -7.73 -2.97 12.72
N LYS A 246 -8.31 -3.21 11.54
CA LYS A 246 -8.58 -2.14 10.57
C LYS A 246 -9.59 -1.15 11.11
N LEU A 247 -10.64 -1.63 11.77
CA LEU A 247 -11.70 -0.80 12.33
C LEU A 247 -11.13 0.18 13.36
N GLU A 248 -10.31 -0.32 14.29
CA GLU A 248 -9.60 0.48 15.31
C GLU A 248 -8.74 1.58 14.69
N ASN A 249 -8.05 1.28 13.57
CA ASN A 249 -7.12 2.21 12.94
C ASN A 249 -7.76 3.11 11.87
N THR A 250 -9.04 2.93 11.52
CA THR A 250 -9.66 3.66 10.40
C THR A 250 -9.76 5.16 10.66
N GLY A 251 -10.04 5.57 11.91
CA GLY A 251 -10.13 6.99 12.30
C GLY A 251 -8.80 7.71 12.11
N ASP A 252 -7.77 7.29 12.86
CA ASP A 252 -6.42 7.84 12.80
C ASP A 252 -5.86 7.87 11.37
N PHE A 253 -6.15 6.85 10.58
CA PHE A 253 -5.71 6.79 9.19
C PHE A 253 -6.33 7.89 8.32
N MET A 254 -7.65 8.13 8.44
CA MET A 254 -8.34 9.17 7.67
C MET A 254 -7.89 10.56 8.10
N ASP A 255 -7.69 10.78 9.40
CA ASP A 255 -7.23 12.06 9.95
C ASP A 255 -5.80 12.38 9.48
N LYS A 256 -4.88 11.41 9.54
CA LYS A 256 -3.51 11.56 9.02
C LYS A 256 -3.52 11.88 7.53
N LYS A 257 -4.36 11.18 6.76
CA LYS A 257 -4.48 11.43 5.32
C LYS A 257 -5.04 12.82 5.01
N LEU A 258 -6.03 13.28 5.78
CA LEU A 258 -6.55 14.64 5.64
C LEU A 258 -5.46 15.65 5.93
N GLY A 259 -4.70 15.50 7.02
CA GLY A 259 -3.57 16.40 7.34
C GLY A 259 -2.53 16.47 6.22
N VAL A 260 -2.15 15.32 5.66
CA VAL A 260 -1.22 15.28 4.50
C VAL A 260 -1.77 16.03 3.29
N LEU A 261 -3.05 15.84 2.96
CA LEU A 261 -3.66 16.54 1.82
C LEU A 261 -3.80 18.04 2.07
N THR A 262 -4.22 18.43 3.27
CA THR A 262 -4.35 19.83 3.67
C THR A 262 -3.03 20.59 3.46
N ASP A 263 -1.93 20.01 3.95
CA ASP A 263 -0.63 20.66 3.93
C ASP A 263 0.01 20.65 2.53
N ILE A 264 -0.07 19.52 1.80
CA ILE A 264 0.52 19.40 0.46
C ILE A 264 -0.25 20.22 -0.59
N LEU A 265 -1.58 20.24 -0.51
CA LEU A 265 -2.42 20.95 -1.47
C LEU A 265 -2.73 22.40 -1.04
N GLN A 266 -2.22 22.82 0.12
CA GLN A 266 -2.52 24.13 0.73
C GLN A 266 -4.02 24.43 0.72
N LEU A 267 -4.83 23.50 1.22
CA LEU A 267 -6.28 23.64 1.20
C LEU A 267 -6.72 24.87 2.00
N THR A 268 -7.66 25.65 1.46
CA THR A 268 -8.29 26.76 2.20
C THR A 268 -9.13 26.24 3.36
N GLU A 269 -9.47 27.08 4.34
CA GLU A 269 -10.31 26.66 5.48
C GLU A 269 -11.65 26.03 5.04
N SER A 270 -12.28 26.57 3.99
CA SER A 270 -13.53 26.02 3.45
C SER A 270 -13.31 24.67 2.74
N GLN A 271 -12.19 24.51 2.04
CA GLN A 271 -11.80 23.23 1.44
C GLN A 271 -11.46 22.19 2.52
N VAL A 272 -10.75 22.57 3.59
CA VAL A 272 -10.44 21.67 4.73
C VAL A 272 -11.73 21.20 5.39
N SER A 273 -12.68 22.09 5.63
CA SER A 273 -13.99 21.73 6.19
C SER A 273 -14.74 20.74 5.28
N SER A 274 -14.74 20.99 3.97
CA SER A 274 -15.38 20.11 2.98
C SER A 274 -14.68 18.74 2.88
N ALA A 275 -13.35 18.73 2.82
CA ALA A 275 -12.54 17.52 2.78
C ALA A 275 -12.73 16.67 4.04
N SER A 276 -12.82 17.30 5.21
CA SER A 276 -13.12 16.63 6.48
C SER A 276 -14.48 15.92 6.44
N ALA A 277 -15.53 16.59 5.97
CA ALA A 277 -16.85 15.99 5.82
C ALA A 277 -16.85 14.78 4.85
N ILE A 278 -16.10 14.88 3.75
CA ILE A 278 -15.93 13.79 2.78
C ILE A 278 -15.21 12.59 3.44
N MET A 279 -14.12 12.85 4.18
CA MET A 279 -13.36 11.79 4.87
C MET A 279 -14.18 11.13 5.98
N GLU A 280 -14.99 11.88 6.73
CA GLU A 280 -15.86 11.32 7.78
C GLU A 280 -16.97 10.43 7.16
N THR A 281 -17.51 10.82 6.01
CA THR A 281 -18.47 9.99 5.26
C THR A 281 -17.81 8.68 4.82
N ALA A 282 -16.61 8.76 4.23
CA ALA A 282 -15.86 7.58 3.79
C ALA A 282 -15.43 6.68 4.96
N LYS A 283 -15.06 7.27 6.10
CA LYS A 283 -14.76 6.57 7.36
C LYS A 283 -15.98 5.79 7.85
N THR A 284 -17.13 6.45 7.97
CA THR A 284 -18.38 5.82 8.41
C THR A 284 -18.75 4.64 7.52
N ALA A 285 -18.69 4.81 6.20
CA ALA A 285 -18.96 3.73 5.25
C ALA A 285 -17.95 2.57 5.37
N THR A 286 -16.67 2.88 5.59
CA THR A 286 -15.63 1.86 5.80
C THR A 286 -15.86 1.09 7.10
N GLN A 287 -16.21 1.77 8.19
CA GLN A 287 -16.51 1.14 9.48
C GLN A 287 -17.73 0.22 9.36
N ALA A 288 -18.79 0.65 8.67
CA ALA A 288 -19.96 -0.18 8.41
C ALA A 288 -19.62 -1.46 7.62
N MET A 289 -18.80 -1.34 6.57
CA MET A 289 -18.31 -2.50 5.81
C MET A 289 -17.48 -3.45 6.68
N LEU A 290 -16.58 -2.92 7.51
CA LEU A 290 -15.75 -3.73 8.43
C LEU A 290 -16.59 -4.43 9.50
N ASN A 291 -17.59 -3.76 10.07
CA ASN A 291 -18.54 -4.38 10.99
C ASN A 291 -19.34 -5.49 10.30
N THR A 292 -19.73 -5.29 9.03
CA THR A 292 -20.39 -6.35 8.24
C THR A 292 -19.49 -7.58 8.07
N ILE A 293 -18.18 -7.38 7.84
CA ILE A 293 -17.20 -8.48 7.84
C ILE A 293 -17.18 -9.17 9.22
N ILE A 294 -17.13 -8.42 10.32
CA ILE A 294 -17.02 -8.98 11.69
C ILE A 294 -18.28 -9.76 12.08
N GLU A 295 -19.45 -9.19 11.86
CA GLU A 295 -20.74 -9.71 12.35
C GLU A 295 -21.32 -10.79 11.45
N SER A 296 -21.30 -10.58 10.13
CA SER A 296 -22.07 -11.39 9.17
C SER A 296 -21.21 -12.19 8.18
N GLY A 297 -19.90 -11.92 8.11
CA GLY A 297 -19.01 -12.64 7.21
C GLY A 297 -19.11 -12.19 5.76
N LEU A 298 -19.06 -10.88 5.52
CA LEU A 298 -19.02 -10.33 4.17
C LEU A 298 -17.91 -10.98 3.32
N PRO A 299 -18.24 -11.63 2.18
CA PRO A 299 -17.26 -12.25 1.32
C PRO A 299 -16.20 -11.25 0.84
N LYS A 300 -14.96 -11.72 0.70
CA LYS A 300 -13.81 -10.86 0.38
C LYS A 300 -13.98 -10.08 -0.93
N GLU A 301 -14.58 -10.70 -1.94
CA GLU A 301 -14.89 -10.07 -3.22
C GLU A 301 -15.85 -8.88 -3.06
N GLU A 302 -16.85 -9.02 -2.18
CA GLU A 302 -17.85 -7.99 -1.94
C GLU A 302 -17.26 -6.86 -1.07
N ALA A 303 -16.50 -7.20 -0.04
CA ALA A 303 -15.73 -6.24 0.74
C ALA A 303 -14.74 -5.46 -0.14
N PHE A 304 -14.12 -6.12 -1.12
CA PHE A 304 -13.24 -5.45 -2.09
C PHE A 304 -14.03 -4.44 -2.94
N TYR A 305 -15.18 -4.84 -3.46
CA TYR A 305 -16.03 -4.03 -4.31
C TYR A 305 -16.59 -2.81 -3.56
N GLN A 306 -17.18 -3.00 -2.37
CA GLN A 306 -17.66 -1.90 -1.52
C GLN A 306 -16.53 -0.94 -1.15
N GLY A 307 -15.38 -1.47 -0.71
CA GLY A 307 -14.22 -0.65 -0.42
C GLY A 307 -13.72 0.14 -1.65
N TYR A 308 -13.86 -0.42 -2.86
CA TYR A 308 -13.52 0.28 -4.10
C TYR A 308 -14.49 1.43 -4.37
N GLN A 309 -15.80 1.22 -4.22
CA GLN A 309 -16.81 2.27 -4.38
C GLN A 309 -16.58 3.43 -3.40
N ILE A 310 -16.43 3.13 -2.11
CA ILE A 310 -16.16 4.14 -1.06
C ILE A 310 -14.96 5.02 -1.44
N ARG A 311 -13.85 4.41 -1.91
CA ARG A 311 -12.65 5.16 -2.29
C ARG A 311 -12.85 5.99 -3.56
N THR A 312 -13.60 5.47 -4.52
CA THR A 312 -13.86 6.15 -5.80
C THR A 312 -14.76 7.36 -5.58
N GLU A 313 -15.82 7.21 -4.79
CA GLU A 313 -16.74 8.28 -4.43
C GLU A 313 -16.04 9.37 -3.62
N ALA A 314 -15.28 8.99 -2.58
CA ALA A 314 -14.51 9.95 -1.79
C ALA A 314 -13.47 10.69 -2.63
N LYS A 315 -12.83 10.00 -3.58
CA LYS A 315 -11.90 10.63 -4.54
C LYS A 315 -12.62 11.66 -5.41
N ALA A 316 -13.71 11.28 -6.06
CA ALA A 316 -14.45 12.18 -6.95
C ALA A 316 -14.99 13.40 -6.19
N ALA A 317 -15.45 13.21 -4.94
CA ALA A 317 -15.88 14.32 -4.08
C ALA A 317 -14.73 15.26 -3.71
N LEU A 318 -13.54 14.71 -3.41
CA LEU A 318 -12.35 15.53 -3.18
C LEU A 318 -11.96 16.31 -4.44
N GLU A 319 -11.91 15.66 -5.61
CA GLU A 319 -11.60 16.35 -6.87
C GLU A 319 -12.57 17.49 -7.17
N GLY A 320 -13.85 17.35 -6.79
CA GLY A 320 -14.88 18.38 -6.94
C GLY A 320 -14.68 19.65 -6.11
N ILE A 321 -13.83 19.63 -5.07
CA ILE A 321 -13.56 20.80 -4.21
C ILE A 321 -12.19 21.44 -4.47
N LEU A 322 -11.34 20.83 -5.30
CA LEU A 322 -9.99 21.30 -5.60
C LEU A 322 -9.99 22.30 -6.77
N THR A 323 -9.02 23.21 -6.76
CA THR A 323 -8.72 24.06 -7.93
C THR A 323 -7.99 23.26 -9.02
N GLU A 324 -7.85 23.83 -10.21
CA GLU A 324 -7.12 23.19 -11.33
C GLU A 324 -5.67 22.87 -10.95
N ASP A 325 -4.95 23.84 -10.37
CA ASP A 325 -3.56 23.64 -9.91
C ASP A 325 -3.47 22.56 -8.81
N GLN A 326 -4.42 22.55 -7.86
CA GLN A 326 -4.45 21.54 -6.80
C GLN A 326 -4.77 20.14 -7.35
N LEU A 327 -5.61 20.04 -8.39
CA LEU A 327 -5.91 18.78 -9.07
C LEU A 327 -4.66 18.19 -9.71
N GLU A 328 -3.78 19.01 -10.28
CA GLU A 328 -2.52 18.54 -10.88
C GLU A 328 -1.56 18.00 -9.81
N VAL A 329 -1.39 18.73 -8.70
CA VAL A 329 -0.61 18.26 -7.54
C VAL A 329 -1.19 16.97 -6.99
N PHE A 330 -2.52 16.89 -6.84
CA PHE A 330 -3.22 15.72 -6.34
C PHE A 330 -3.07 14.51 -7.27
N ALA A 331 -3.19 14.71 -8.59
CA ALA A 331 -3.00 13.67 -9.59
C ALA A 331 -1.55 13.15 -9.61
N THR A 332 -0.57 14.05 -9.48
CA THR A 332 0.85 13.70 -9.42
C THR A 332 1.18 12.94 -8.13
N LEU A 333 0.68 13.44 -6.98
CA LEU A 333 0.83 12.79 -5.67
C LEU A 333 0.22 11.39 -5.70
N GLN A 334 -0.95 11.25 -6.34
CA GLN A 334 -1.48 9.95 -6.65
C GLN A 334 -0.47 9.21 -7.51
N GLU A 335 -0.22 9.55 -8.76
CA GLU A 335 0.56 8.74 -9.69
C GLU A 335 1.93 8.26 -9.17
N ARG A 336 2.67 9.17 -8.52
CA ARG A 336 4.11 9.05 -8.32
C ARG A 336 4.50 8.61 -6.92
N MET A 337 3.65 8.83 -5.91
CA MET A 337 4.09 8.57 -4.56
C MET A 337 4.35 7.10 -4.29
N PRO A 338 5.48 6.79 -3.62
CA PRO A 338 5.85 5.43 -3.34
C PRO A 338 4.78 4.79 -2.49
N LYS A 339 4.09 3.85 -3.14
CA LYS A 339 3.20 2.91 -2.50
C LYS A 339 3.99 2.20 -1.42
N LYS A 340 3.47 2.13 -0.19
CA LYS A 340 3.97 1.18 0.82
C LYS A 340 3.76 -0.22 0.22
N ARG A 341 4.72 -0.69 -0.57
CA ARG A 341 4.70 -2.01 -1.18
C ARG A 341 4.84 -2.97 -0.02
N GLY A 342 3.69 -3.45 0.50
CA GLY A 342 3.67 -4.59 1.39
C GLY A 342 4.54 -5.66 0.76
N GLY A 343 5.58 -6.09 1.48
CA GLY A 343 6.65 -6.95 0.98
C GLY A 343 6.12 -8.32 0.59
N LYS A 344 5.43 -8.40 -0.54
CA LYS A 344 4.90 -9.66 -1.06
C LYS A 344 5.98 -10.27 -1.94
N GLY A 345 6.80 -11.10 -1.31
CA GLY A 345 7.53 -12.24 -1.87
C GLY A 345 7.65 -12.37 -3.41
N GLY A 346 8.27 -11.42 -4.11
CA GLY A 346 8.66 -11.59 -5.51
C GLY A 346 9.91 -12.48 -5.64
N ARG A 347 9.74 -13.80 -5.78
CA ARG A 347 10.86 -14.67 -6.16
C ARG A 347 11.23 -14.39 -7.62
N GLY A 348 12.50 -14.08 -7.85
CA GLY A 348 13.09 -14.05 -9.19
C GLY A 348 12.87 -15.37 -9.91
N ARG A 349 12.65 -15.27 -11.23
CA ARG A 349 12.70 -16.39 -12.16
C ARG A 349 14.10 -16.98 -12.22
#